data_AF-A0A1H6YSQ1-F1
#
_entry.id   AF-A0A1H6YSQ1-F1
#
_cell.length_a   1.000
_cell.length_b   1.000
_cell.length_c   1.000
_cell.angle_alpha   90.00
_cell.angle_beta   90.00
_cell.angle_gamma   90.00
#
_symmetry.space_group_name_H-M   'P 1'
#
loop_
_entity.id
_entity.type
_entity.pdbx_description
1 polymer ?
#
loop_
_entity_poly.entity_id
_entity_poly.type
_entity_poly.pdbx_seq_one_letter_code
_entity_poly.pdbx_strand_id
1 'polypeptide(L)'
;MDRVFPNIHGPTITDDDLEDARLTDYSIGKSVIYVGFAWSQAEEAYYAVRELAQKHNLGFFDVSADEGEILDPSVAANVEKTPWWKKLFRA
;
A
#
# COMPACT_ATOMS: atom_id res chain seq x y z
N MET A 1 -13.76 4.03 8.69
CA MET A 1 -12.78 3.97 7.60
C MET A 1 -13.41 3.14 6.51
N ASP A 2 -13.77 3.78 5.40
CA ASP A 2 -14.24 3.07 4.22
C ASP A 2 -13.06 2.26 3.66
N ARG A 3 -13.30 1.01 3.24
CA ARG A 3 -12.26 0.16 2.66
C ARG A 3 -12.04 0.61 1.22
N VAL A 4 -10.91 1.24 0.93
CA VAL A 4 -10.58 1.78 -0.41
C VAL A 4 -10.53 0.69 -1.48
N PHE A 5 -10.09 -0.52 -1.08
CA PHE A 5 -10.01 -1.72 -1.92
C PHE A 5 -10.52 -2.96 -1.15
N PRO A 6 -11.79 -3.36 -1.33
CA PRO A 6 -12.35 -4.54 -0.66
C PRO A 6 -11.80 -5.86 -1.22
N ASN A 7 -11.68 -6.87 -0.36
CA ASN A 7 -11.27 -8.23 -0.75
C ASN A 7 -12.40 -8.93 -1.53
N ILE A 8 -12.12 -9.35 -2.77
CA ILE A 8 -13.06 -10.06 -3.64
C ILE A 8 -13.52 -11.43 -3.07
N HIS A 9 -12.70 -12.07 -2.24
CA HIS A 9 -13.03 -13.33 -1.57
C HIS A 9 -13.61 -13.13 -0.16
N GLY A 10 -14.04 -11.91 0.16
CA GLY A 10 -14.61 -11.57 1.46
C GLY A 10 -15.99 -12.20 1.68
N PRO A 11 -16.38 -12.50 2.94
CA PRO A 11 -17.67 -13.11 3.26
C PRO A 11 -18.88 -12.19 3.04
N THR A 12 -18.63 -10.93 2.67
CA THR A 12 -19.66 -9.90 2.46
C THR A 12 -19.86 -9.55 0.98
N ILE A 13 -19.13 -10.21 0.08
CA ILE A 13 -19.24 -9.98 -1.37
C ILE A 13 -20.43 -10.76 -1.91
N THR A 14 -21.23 -10.10 -2.73
CA THR A 14 -22.37 -10.67 -3.45
C THR A 14 -22.12 -10.65 -4.95
N ASP A 15 -22.94 -11.36 -5.73
CA ASP A 15 -22.82 -11.38 -7.19
C ASP A 15 -22.98 -9.97 -7.80
N ASP A 16 -23.79 -9.11 -7.19
CA ASP A 16 -24.01 -7.72 -7.61
C ASP A 16 -22.75 -6.84 -7.43
N ASP A 17 -21.83 -7.23 -6.53
CA ASP A 17 -20.60 -6.48 -6.28
C ASP A 17 -19.50 -6.81 -7.30
N LEU A 18 -19.60 -7.93 -8.04
CA LEU A 18 -18.53 -8.45 -8.90
C LEU A 18 -18.12 -7.52 -10.05
N GLU A 19 -18.96 -6.54 -10.37
CA GLU A 19 -18.67 -5.51 -11.38
C GLU A 19 -17.86 -4.32 -10.83
N ASP A 20 -17.66 -4.23 -9.51
CA ASP A 20 -16.87 -3.17 -8.88
C ASP A 20 -15.37 -3.37 -9.17
N ALA A 21 -14.79 -2.44 -9.94
CA ALA A 21 -13.37 -2.43 -10.28
C ALA A 21 -12.44 -2.29 -9.05
N ARG A 22 -12.95 -1.87 -7.89
CA ARG A 22 -12.19 -1.79 -6.64
C ARG A 22 -12.10 -3.13 -5.90
N LEU A 23 -12.89 -4.14 -6.29
CA LEU A 23 -12.69 -5.49 -5.75
C LEU A 23 -11.29 -5.97 -6.11
N THR A 24 -10.58 -6.39 -5.08
CA THR A 24 -9.13 -6.62 -5.12
C THR A 24 -8.83 -8.02 -4.59
N ASP A 25 -7.95 -8.73 -5.28
CA ASP A 25 -7.44 -10.01 -4.81
C ASP A 25 -6.27 -9.82 -3.85
N TYR A 26 -6.22 -10.62 -2.79
CA TYR A 26 -5.20 -10.53 -1.76
C TYR A 26 -4.62 -11.91 -1.45
N SER A 27 -3.29 -12.01 -1.54
CA SER A 27 -2.54 -13.18 -1.11
C SER A 27 -1.52 -12.77 -0.04
N ILE A 28 -1.70 -13.28 1.19
CA ILE A 28 -0.84 -12.95 2.34
C ILE A 28 0.00 -14.17 2.72
N GLY A 29 1.27 -14.12 2.36
CA GLY A 29 2.28 -15.11 2.74
C GLY A 29 3.06 -14.70 3.98
N LYS A 30 4.00 -15.56 4.41
CA LYS A 30 4.85 -15.31 5.59
C LYS A 30 5.70 -14.04 5.47
N SER A 31 6.15 -13.72 4.27
CA SER A 31 7.12 -12.64 4.00
C SER A 31 6.72 -11.75 2.84
N VAL A 32 5.53 -11.95 2.27
CA VAL A 32 5.05 -11.23 1.10
C VAL A 32 3.55 -11.00 1.20
N ILE A 33 3.12 -9.82 0.76
CA ILE A 33 1.73 -9.52 0.49
C ILE A 33 1.67 -9.25 -1.01
N TYR A 34 0.88 -10.03 -1.75
CA TYR A 34 0.58 -9.78 -3.15
C TYR A 34 -0.84 -9.27 -3.26
N VAL A 35 -1.04 -8.23 -4.06
CA VAL A 35 -2.33 -7.57 -4.22
C VAL A 35 -2.60 -7.39 -5.72
N GLY A 36 -3.69 -7.99 -6.19
CA GLY A 36 -4.12 -7.94 -7.59
C GLY A 36 -5.25 -6.93 -7.77
N PHE A 37 -4.97 -5.83 -8.48
CA PHE A 37 -5.93 -4.78 -8.78
C PHE A 37 -6.40 -4.86 -10.24
N ALA A 38 -7.60 -4.36 -10.53
CA ALA A 38 -8.01 -4.10 -11.90
C ALA A 38 -7.09 -3.06 -12.56
N TRP A 39 -6.77 -3.23 -13.85
CA TRP A 39 -5.92 -2.28 -14.60
C TRP A 39 -6.46 -0.85 -14.58
N SER A 40 -7.79 -0.69 -14.55
CA SER A 40 -8.44 0.63 -14.45
C SER A 40 -8.16 1.34 -13.12
N GLN A 41 -7.66 0.63 -12.10
CA GLN A 41 -7.33 1.16 -10.78
C GLN A 41 -5.81 1.27 -10.55
N ALA A 42 -4.96 0.95 -11.53
CA ALA A 42 -3.52 0.81 -11.35
C ALA A 42 -2.85 2.04 -10.70
N GLU A 43 -3.20 3.25 -11.15
CA GLU A 43 -2.62 4.48 -10.62
C GLU A 43 -3.03 4.74 -9.17
N GLU A 44 -4.32 4.63 -8.84
CA GLU A 44 -4.81 4.81 -7.47
C GLU A 44 -4.27 3.73 -6.52
N ALA A 45 -4.22 2.49 -6.99
CA ALA A 45 -3.67 1.36 -6.26
C ALA A 45 -2.18 1.55 -5.96
N TYR A 46 -1.39 2.02 -6.94
CA TYR A 46 0.02 2.33 -6.75
C TYR A 46 0.23 3.29 -5.58
N TYR A 47 -0.45 4.45 -5.59
CA TYR A 47 -0.29 5.44 -4.53
C TYR A 47 -0.74 4.91 -3.17
N ALA A 48 -1.87 4.19 -3.11
CA ALA A 48 -2.38 3.64 -1.87
C ALA A 48 -1.45 2.59 -1.25
N VAL A 49 -0.94 1.64 -2.06
CA VAL A 49 -0.03 0.59 -1.57
C VAL A 49 1.31 1.20 -1.18
N ARG A 50 1.82 2.16 -1.97
CA ARG A 50 3.06 2.87 -1.67
C ARG A 50 2.99 3.61 -0.33
N GLU A 51 1.89 4.35 -0.07
CA GLU A 51 1.68 5.04 1.21
C GLU A 51 1.60 4.06 2.38
N LEU A 52 0.86 2.95 2.21
CA LEU A 52 0.77 1.91 3.24
C LEU A 52 2.12 1.24 3.51
N ALA A 53 2.90 0.94 2.47
CA ALA A 53 4.22 0.35 2.62
C ALA A 53 5.15 1.26 3.43
N GLN A 54 5.16 2.56 3.12
CA GLN A 54 5.92 3.55 3.89
C GLN A 54 5.43 3.64 5.34
N LYS A 55 4.11 3.76 5.55
CA LYS A 55 3.50 3.86 6.88
C LYS A 55 3.81 2.66 7.76
N HIS A 56 3.88 1.47 7.19
CA HIS A 56 4.11 0.21 7.90
C HIS A 56 5.55 -0.31 7.82
N ASN A 57 6.47 0.48 7.26
CA ASN A 57 7.89 0.12 7.09
C ASN A 57 8.07 -1.23 6.36
N LEU A 58 7.34 -1.41 5.27
CA LEU A 58 7.42 -2.55 4.37
C LEU A 58 8.16 -2.16 3.10
N GLY A 59 8.84 -3.14 2.48
CA GLY A 59 9.30 -2.97 1.11
C GLY A 59 8.13 -2.98 0.14
N PHE A 60 8.29 -2.26 -0.95
CA PHE A 60 7.30 -2.16 -2.02
C PHE A 60 7.97 -2.42 -3.37
N PHE A 61 7.27 -3.14 -4.23
CA PHE A 61 7.69 -3.39 -5.60
C PHE A 61 6.47 -3.30 -6.53
N ASP A 62 6.51 -2.37 -7.47
CA ASP A 62 5.51 -2.27 -8.53
C ASP A 62 5.84 -3.24 -9.67
N VAL A 63 5.25 -4.44 -9.62
CA VAL A 63 5.44 -5.49 -10.63
C VAL A 63 4.72 -5.21 -11.95
N SER A 64 3.81 -4.23 -11.98
CA SER A 64 2.89 -4.02 -13.10
C SER A 64 3.39 -2.99 -14.11
N ALA A 65 4.40 -2.20 -13.75
CA ALA A 65 5.00 -1.17 -14.60
C ALA A 65 6.23 -1.68 -15.35
N ASP A 66 6.45 -1.17 -16.58
CA ASP A 66 7.62 -1.50 -17.40
C ASP A 66 8.94 -1.13 -16.70
N GLU A 67 8.94 -0.01 -15.97
CA GLU A 67 10.04 0.48 -15.12
C GLU A 67 9.56 0.63 -13.67
N GLY A 68 9.15 -0.48 -13.06
CA GLY A 68 8.56 -0.52 -11.72
C GLY A 68 9.45 0.02 -10.58
N GLU A 69 8.85 0.81 -9.68
CA GLU A 69 9.51 1.31 -8.48
C GLU A 69 9.80 0.16 -7.51
N ILE A 70 11.00 0.17 -6.93
CA ILE A 70 11.36 -0.65 -5.76
C ILE A 70 11.68 0.29 -4.61
N LEU A 71 10.92 0.18 -3.52
CA LEU A 71 11.19 0.89 -2.27
C LEU A 71 11.79 -0.06 -1.24
N ASP A 72 12.99 0.30 -0.79
CA ASP A 72 13.61 -0.29 0.39
C ASP A 72 13.13 0.47 1.65
N PRO A 73 12.48 -0.22 2.61
CA PRO A 73 11.97 0.43 3.82
C PRO A 73 13.10 1.02 4.69
N SER A 74 14.33 0.49 4.58
CA SER A 74 15.49 1.02 5.31
C SER A 74 15.95 2.39 4.80
N VAL A 75 15.69 2.70 3.53
CA VAL A 75 16.04 4.00 2.92
C VAL A 75 15.05 5.08 3.36
N ALA A 76 13.76 4.74 3.47
CA ALA A 76 12.74 5.66 3.99
C ALA A 76 12.89 5.95 5.50
N ALA A 77 13.48 5.03 6.26
CA ALA A 77 13.71 5.19 7.70
C ALA A 77 14.83 6.20 8.05
N ASN A 78 15.58 6.70 7.07
CA ASN A 78 16.60 7.75 7.25
C ASN A 78 16.02 9.17 7.34
N VAL A 79 14.76 9.33 7.76
CA VAL A 79 14.29 10.62 8.25
C VAL A 79 15.12 10.96 9.49
N GLU A 80 16.01 11.96 9.37
CA GLU A 80 16.76 12.51 10.50
C GLU A 80 15.79 12.73 11.67
N LYS A 81 15.87 11.85 12.68
CA LYS A 81 15.06 12.00 13.89
C LYS A 81 15.53 13.28 14.55
N THR A 82 14.75 14.35 14.44
CA THR A 82 15.08 15.63 15.05
C THR A 82 15.30 15.39 16.55
N PRO A 83 16.52 15.61 17.08
CA PRO A 83 16.79 15.34 18.48
C PRO A 83 15.83 16.12 19.38
N TRP A 84 15.39 15.49 20.47
CA TRP A 84 14.39 16.06 21.39
C TRP A 84 14.75 17.47 21.89
N TRP A 85 16.04 17.75 22.07
CA TRP A 85 16.54 19.06 22.49
C TRP A 85 16.27 20.17 21.48
N LYS A 86 16.25 19.89 20.16
CA LYS A 86 15.91 20.91 19.14
C LYS A 86 14.43 21.32 19.19
N LYS A 87 13.54 20.54 19.82
CA LYS A 87 12.13 20.90 20.02
C LYS A 87 11.92 21.86 21.20
N LEU A 88 12.84 21.90 22.16
CA LEU A 88 12.77 22.76 23.35
C LEU A 88 13.19 24.21 23.08
N PHE A 89 13.97 24.46 22.03
CA PHE A 89 14.49 25.80 21.68
C PHE A 89 13.77 26.46 20.51
N ARG A 90 12.63 25.91 20.07
CA ARG A 90 11.69 26.55 19.15
C ARG A 90 10.53 27.12 19.96
N ALA A 91 10.79 28.22 20.66
CA ALA A 91 9.78 29.09 21.28
C ALA A 91 10.04 30.53 20.82
#